data_AF-A0A9P7LCA8-F1
#
_entry.id   AF-A0A9P7LCA8-F1
#
_cell.length_a   1.000
_cell.length_b   1.000
_cell.length_c   1.000
_cell.angle_alpha   90.00
_cell.angle_beta   90.00
_cell.angle_gamma   90.00
#
_symmetry.space_group_name_H-M   'P 1'
#
loop_
_entity.id
_entity.type
_entity.pdbx_description
1 polymer ?
#
loop_
_entity_poly.entity_id
_entity_poly.type
_entity_poly.pdbx_seq_one_letter_code
_entity_poly.pdbx_strand_id
1 'polypeptide(L)'
;MTRKSSPLIYNDYIYTCAQSLATANETPSDVDLVFHLEVAREAERAYTFFNYTDIQQTHFMGEQHIQVYLNAFFIKVQDWRLRFPSSLTQDPCQRIWPWLLEAFVRELCLSGMTRSTEFSMARIRILMDALTSAKGYFDAFLAIPLESIPSLPSTHWALLSYSILLTASISLSIQTQG
;
A
#
# COMPACT_ATOMS: atom_id res chain seq x y z
N MET A 1 4.00 -14.98 13.54
CA MET A 1 4.96 -14.74 12.45
C MET A 1 5.85 -13.57 12.86
N THR A 2 7.13 -13.80 13.15
CA THR A 2 8.10 -12.73 13.41
C THR A 2 8.48 -12.09 12.06
N ARG A 3 8.07 -10.84 11.85
CA ARG A 3 8.40 -10.09 10.62
C ARG A 3 9.90 -9.78 10.64
N LYS A 4 10.66 -10.32 9.68
CA LYS A 4 12.10 -10.04 9.53
C LYS A 4 12.30 -8.56 9.21
N SER A 5 13.31 -7.96 9.83
CA SER A 5 13.80 -6.61 9.49
C SER A 5 14.02 -6.49 7.98
N SER A 6 13.50 -5.43 7.35
CA SER A 6 13.76 -5.16 5.93
C SER A 6 15.28 -5.05 5.71
N PRO A 7 15.87 -5.81 4.78
CA PRO A 7 17.29 -5.74 4.49
C PRO A 7 17.69 -4.47 3.73
N LEU A 8 16.72 -3.72 3.21
CA LEU A 8 16.91 -2.46 2.48
C LEU A 8 16.00 -1.41 3.11
N ILE A 9 16.48 -0.82 4.21
CA ILE A 9 15.85 0.33 4.86
C ILE A 9 16.07 1.54 3.96
N TYR A 10 15.00 2.29 3.68
CA TYR A 10 15.13 3.51 2.90
C TYR A 10 16.12 4.46 3.60
N ASN A 11 17.07 5.00 2.85
CA ASN A 11 17.92 6.09 3.31
C ASN A 11 18.26 7.04 2.16
N ASP A 12 18.64 8.28 2.51
CA ASP A 12 18.90 9.34 1.52
C ASP A 12 20.05 8.97 0.57
N TYR A 13 21.00 8.15 1.03
CA TYR A 13 22.08 7.64 0.19
C TYR A 13 21.55 6.73 -0.92
N ILE A 14 20.71 5.73 -0.61
CA ILE A 14 20.10 4.83 -1.60
C ILE A 14 19.26 5.63 -2.60
N TYR A 15 18.52 6.64 -2.13
CA TYR A 15 17.75 7.51 -3.02
C TYR A 15 18.65 8.31 -3.98
N THR A 16 19.75 8.87 -3.47
CA THR A 16 20.74 9.58 -4.29
C THR A 16 21.38 8.65 -5.33
N CYS A 17 21.70 7.41 -4.95
CA CYS A 17 22.20 6.40 -5.88
C CYS A 17 21.18 6.09 -6.99
N ALA A 18 19.90 5.92 -6.66
CA ALA A 18 18.86 5.68 -7.66
C ALA A 18 18.66 6.89 -8.60
N GLN A 19 18.75 8.11 -8.08
CA GLN A 19 18.73 9.32 -8.92
C GLN A 19 19.93 9.38 -9.87
N SER A 20 21.12 9.03 -9.38
CA SER A 20 22.32 8.97 -10.22
C SER A 20 22.18 7.93 -11.33
N LEU A 21 21.66 6.74 -11.02
CA LEU A 21 21.40 5.68 -12.00
C LEU A 21 20.33 6.10 -13.00
N ALA A 22 19.21 6.66 -12.54
CA ALA A 22 18.16 7.18 -13.42
C ALA A 22 18.67 8.30 -14.36
N THR A 23 19.64 9.09 -13.91
CA THR A 23 20.28 10.13 -14.73
C THR A 23 21.24 9.52 -15.77
N ALA A 24 22.00 8.50 -15.38
CA ALA A 24 22.89 7.77 -16.29
C ALA A 24 22.09 6.99 -17.35
N ASN A 25 20.93 6.46 -16.97
CA ASN A 25 19.97 5.76 -17.82
C ASN A 25 20.64 4.70 -18.71
N GLU A 26 21.49 3.87 -18.10
CA GLU A 26 22.22 2.80 -18.79
C GLU A 26 21.26 1.66 -19.14
N THR A 27 20.25 1.43 -18.30
CA THR A 27 19.16 0.49 -18.56
C THR A 27 17.78 1.16 -18.43
N PRO A 28 16.78 0.77 -19.24
CA PRO A 28 15.43 1.35 -19.16
C PRO A 28 14.74 1.21 -17.79
N SER A 29 15.17 0.25 -16.96
CA SER A 29 14.67 0.08 -15.59
C SER A 29 15.28 1.05 -14.57
N ASP A 30 16.34 1.78 -14.92
CA ASP A 30 17.03 2.68 -13.98
C ASP A 30 16.11 3.82 -13.53
N VAL A 31 15.25 4.31 -14.42
CA VAL A 31 14.26 5.35 -14.12
C VAL A 31 13.15 4.86 -13.20
N ASP A 32 12.88 3.55 -13.18
CA ASP A 32 11.85 2.94 -12.35
C ASP A 32 12.27 2.83 -10.88
N LEU A 33 13.59 2.76 -10.61
CA LEU A 33 14.14 2.63 -9.27
C LEU A 33 13.73 3.78 -8.34
N VAL A 34 13.70 5.00 -8.86
CA VAL A 34 13.29 6.19 -8.09
C VAL A 34 11.84 6.04 -7.64
N PHE A 35 10.96 5.60 -8.55
CA PHE A 35 9.55 5.37 -8.25
C PHE A 35 9.38 4.27 -7.18
N HIS A 36 10.07 3.13 -7.34
CA HIS A 36 10.01 2.05 -6.36
C HIS A 36 10.48 2.47 -4.96
N LEU A 37 11.54 3.29 -4.87
CA LEU A 37 12.03 3.79 -3.59
C LEU A 37 11.06 4.78 -2.93
N GLU A 38 10.39 5.63 -3.70
CA GLU A 38 9.35 6.53 -3.16
C GLU A 38 8.19 5.73 -2.56
N VAL A 39 7.71 4.72 -3.27
CA VAL A 39 6.64 3.82 -2.83
C VAL A 39 7.06 3.05 -1.57
N ALA A 40 8.27 2.47 -1.57
CA ALA A 40 8.80 1.73 -0.43
C ALA A 40 8.97 2.63 0.80
N ARG A 41 9.46 3.87 0.63
CA ARG A 41 9.61 4.85 1.70
C ARG A 41 8.29 5.15 2.39
N GLU A 42 7.22 5.40 1.64
CA GLU A 42 5.94 5.72 2.28
C GLU A 42 5.28 4.49 2.91
N ALA A 43 5.47 3.30 2.33
CA ALA A 43 5.05 2.06 2.97
C ALA A 43 5.72 1.91 4.34
N GLU A 44 7.04 2.14 4.42
CA GLU A 44 7.80 2.14 5.67
C GLU A 44 7.35 3.25 6.62
N ARG A 45 7.13 4.47 6.14
CA ARG A 45 6.62 5.58 6.96
C ARG A 45 5.25 5.26 7.56
N ALA A 46 4.32 4.72 6.76
CA ALA A 46 3.01 4.29 7.25
C ALA A 46 3.19 3.21 8.33
N TYR A 47 4.04 2.23 8.05
CA TYR A 47 4.33 1.13 8.94
C TYR A 47 4.87 1.58 10.31
N THR A 48 5.83 2.51 10.31
CA THR A 48 6.42 3.08 11.53
C THR A 48 5.46 4.04 12.24
N PHE A 49 4.75 4.89 11.49
CA PHE A 49 3.85 5.91 12.06
C PHE A 49 2.71 5.29 12.87
N PHE A 50 2.17 4.15 12.43
CA PHE A 50 1.13 3.42 13.15
C PHE A 50 1.68 2.40 14.18
N ASN A 51 3.00 2.34 14.38
CA ASN A 51 3.69 1.40 15.27
C ASN A 51 3.19 -0.05 15.14
N TYR A 52 3.00 -0.53 13.91
CA TYR A 52 2.41 -1.85 13.67
C TYR A 52 3.30 -3.01 14.17
N THR A 53 4.57 -2.74 14.49
CA THR A 53 5.51 -3.72 15.04
C THR A 53 5.26 -4.11 16.48
N ASP A 54 4.69 -3.20 17.29
CA ASP A 54 4.50 -3.45 18.71
C ASP A 54 3.03 -3.78 19.01
N ILE A 55 2.72 -5.08 19.04
CA ILE A 55 1.39 -5.61 19.35
C ILE A 55 0.93 -5.16 20.76
N GLN A 56 1.87 -4.77 21.65
CA GLN A 56 1.56 -4.30 22.99
C GLN A 56 1.35 -2.78 23.09
N GLN A 57 1.76 -2.00 22.07
CA GLN A 57 1.68 -0.54 22.06
C GLN A 57 1.09 -0.02 20.74
N THR A 58 -0.10 -0.50 20.37
CA THR A 58 -0.85 0.11 19.27
C THR A 58 -1.13 1.57 19.63
N HIS A 59 -0.45 2.51 18.97
CA HIS A 59 -0.67 3.93 19.20
C HIS A 59 -2.01 4.32 18.60
N PHE A 60 -3.03 4.42 19.45
CA PHE A 60 -4.32 4.92 19.03
C PHE A 60 -4.21 6.40 18.70
N MET A 61 -4.64 6.77 17.49
CA MET A 61 -4.68 8.14 17.03
C MET A 61 -6.11 8.64 16.93
N GLY A 62 -6.30 9.92 17.22
CA GLY A 62 -7.57 10.59 17.00
C GLY A 62 -7.92 10.63 15.50
N GLU A 63 -9.21 10.54 15.20
CA GLU A 63 -9.75 10.53 13.84
C GLU A 63 -9.25 11.69 12.97
N GLN A 64 -9.09 12.87 13.56
CA GLN A 64 -8.57 14.06 12.87
C GLN A 64 -7.13 13.87 12.37
N HIS A 65 -6.24 13.30 13.18
CA HIS A 65 -4.85 13.05 12.80
C HIS A 65 -4.77 12.01 11.68
N ILE A 66 -5.58 10.96 11.76
CA ILE A 66 -5.67 9.92 10.73
C ILE A 66 -6.19 10.52 9.42
N GLN A 67 -7.20 11.39 9.47
CA GLN A 67 -7.73 12.03 8.28
C GLN A 67 -6.70 12.96 7.60
N VAL A 68 -5.93 13.73 8.38
CA VAL A 68 -4.85 14.56 7.85
C VAL A 68 -3.80 13.71 7.13
N TYR A 69 -3.38 12.61 7.77
CA TYR A 69 -2.44 11.66 7.17
C TYR A 69 -2.98 11.05 5.88
N LEU A 70 -4.23 10.57 5.89
CA LEU A 70 -4.88 9.97 4.72
C LEU A 70 -5.06 10.94 3.57
N ASN A 71 -5.40 12.21 3.85
CA ASN A 71 -5.51 13.22 2.80
C ASN A 71 -4.15 13.47 2.14
N ALA A 72 -3.08 13.60 2.92
CA ALA A 72 -1.73 13.78 2.39
C ALA A 72 -1.26 12.54 1.60
N PHE A 73 -1.54 11.35 2.11
CA PHE A 73 -1.22 10.09 1.45
C PHE A 73 -1.99 9.91 0.14
N PHE A 74 -3.29 10.23 0.12
CA PHE A 74 -4.11 10.16 -1.08
C PHE A 74 -3.57 11.05 -2.21
N ILE A 75 -3.15 12.27 -1.89
CA ILE A 75 -2.52 13.18 -2.86
C ILE A 75 -1.25 12.55 -3.46
N LYS A 76 -0.41 11.91 -2.63
CA LYS A 76 0.80 11.21 -3.12
C LYS A 76 0.46 10.03 -4.03
N VAL A 77 -0.53 9.22 -3.67
CA VAL A 77 -0.95 8.08 -4.50
C VAL A 77 -1.47 8.54 -5.85
N GLN A 78 -2.23 9.64 -5.90
CA GLN A 78 -2.70 10.22 -7.16
C GLN A 78 -1.52 10.72 -8.02
N ASP A 79 -0.59 11.45 -7.42
CA ASP A 79 0.64 11.88 -8.10
C ASP A 79 1.44 10.69 -8.65
N TRP A 80 1.60 9.62 -7.88
CA TRP A 80 2.27 8.41 -8.33
C TRP A 80 1.57 7.68 -9.46
N ARG A 81 0.23 7.64 -9.45
CA ARG A 81 -0.54 7.07 -10.56
C ARG A 81 -0.35 7.87 -11.84
N LEU A 82 -0.26 9.19 -11.74
CA LEU A 82 -0.02 10.09 -12.88
C LEU A 82 1.41 9.98 -13.41
N ARG A 83 2.39 9.83 -12.51
CA ARG A 83 3.82 9.67 -12.83
C ARG A 83 4.23 8.21 -13.05
N PHE A 84 3.29 7.28 -13.11
CA PHE A 84 3.59 5.86 -13.21
C PHE A 84 4.39 5.60 -14.50
N PRO A 85 5.64 5.12 -14.41
CA PRO A 85 6.50 4.94 -15.58
C PRO A 85 5.84 4.08 -16.65
N SER A 86 6.04 4.42 -17.93
CA SER A 86 5.46 3.67 -19.05
C SER A 86 6.00 2.23 -19.13
N SER A 87 7.26 2.03 -18.75
CA SER A 87 7.92 0.72 -18.55
C SER A 87 7.14 -0.14 -17.55
N LEU A 88 6.84 0.40 -16.36
CA LEU A 88 6.03 -0.28 -15.34
C LEU A 88 4.58 -0.43 -15.77
N THR A 89 4.07 0.49 -16.59
CA THR A 89 2.72 0.35 -17.17
C THR A 89 2.66 -0.85 -18.10
N GLN A 90 3.72 -1.24 -18.79
CA GLN A 90 3.66 -2.39 -19.68
C GLN A 90 3.69 -3.73 -18.92
N ASP A 91 4.17 -3.75 -17.69
CA ASP A 91 4.16 -4.93 -16.82
C ASP A 91 2.87 -4.99 -15.97
N PRO A 92 1.94 -5.93 -16.25
CA PRO A 92 0.73 -6.12 -15.46
C PRO A 92 1.01 -6.35 -13.97
N CYS A 93 2.16 -6.96 -13.65
CA CYS A 93 2.59 -7.28 -12.30
C CYS A 93 2.98 -6.04 -11.49
N GLN A 94 3.29 -4.93 -12.16
CA GLN A 94 3.69 -3.68 -11.50
C GLN A 94 2.49 -2.75 -11.27
N ARG A 95 1.48 -2.82 -12.14
CA ARG A 95 0.25 -2.01 -12.04
C ARG A 95 -0.53 -2.22 -10.73
N ILE A 96 -0.34 -3.36 -10.07
CA ILE A 96 -1.06 -3.70 -8.82
C ILE A 96 -0.53 -2.95 -7.60
N TRP A 97 0.74 -2.51 -7.61
CA TRP A 97 1.41 -1.96 -6.42
C TRP A 97 0.75 -0.71 -5.84
N PRO A 98 0.34 0.30 -6.65
CA PRO A 98 -0.33 1.49 -6.11
C PRO A 98 -1.64 1.15 -5.40
N TRP A 99 -2.44 0.21 -5.95
CA TRP A 99 -3.71 -0.24 -5.35
C TRP A 99 -3.50 -0.97 -4.04
N LEU A 100 -2.49 -1.83 -4.00
CA LEU A 100 -2.15 -2.59 -2.81
C LEU A 100 -1.63 -1.70 -1.69
N LEU A 101 -0.70 -0.78 -1.98
CA LEU A 101 -0.21 0.17 -1.00
C LEU A 101 -1.35 1.03 -0.46
N GLU A 102 -2.26 1.44 -1.34
CA GLU A 102 -3.43 2.23 -0.98
C GLU A 102 -4.36 1.48 -0.01
N ALA A 103 -4.63 0.19 -0.26
CA ALA A 103 -5.43 -0.67 0.61
C ALA A 103 -4.72 -0.95 1.95
N PHE A 104 -3.42 -1.21 1.92
CA PHE A 104 -2.60 -1.47 3.10
C PHE A 104 -2.56 -0.27 4.06
N VAL A 105 -2.31 0.93 3.56
CA VAL A 105 -2.26 2.12 4.42
C VAL A 105 -3.60 2.41 5.08
N ARG A 106 -4.72 2.12 4.40
CA ARG A 106 -6.06 2.27 5.00
C ARG A 106 -6.36 1.21 6.06
N GLU A 107 -5.90 -0.03 5.88
CA GLU A 107 -5.95 -1.05 6.94
C GLU A 107 -5.19 -0.59 8.20
N LEU A 108 -3.98 -0.05 8.03
CA LEU A 108 -3.19 0.48 9.14
C LEU A 108 -3.92 1.62 9.85
N CYS A 109 -4.55 2.53 9.09
CA CYS A 109 -5.35 3.61 9.65
C CYS A 109 -6.52 3.08 10.49
N LEU A 110 -7.26 2.09 9.99
CA LEU A 110 -8.37 1.47 10.72
C LEU A 110 -7.89 0.81 12.01
N SER A 111 -6.74 0.14 11.96
CA SER A 111 -6.10 -0.50 13.12
C SER A 111 -5.63 0.53 14.16
N GLY A 112 -5.21 1.71 13.71
CA GLY A 112 -4.76 2.83 14.55
C GLY A 112 -5.89 3.71 15.11
N MET A 113 -7.15 3.57 14.67
CA MET A 113 -8.27 4.31 15.25
C MET A 113 -8.61 3.77 16.65
N THR A 114 -8.91 4.67 17.60
CA THR A 114 -9.42 4.31 18.95
C THR A 114 -10.56 3.29 18.85
N ARG A 115 -10.52 2.18 19.59
CA ARG A 115 -11.52 1.09 19.61
C ARG A 115 -12.92 1.49 20.13
N SER A 116 -13.43 2.68 19.82
CA SER A 116 -14.87 2.92 19.97
C SER A 116 -15.62 1.97 19.04
N THR A 117 -16.74 1.44 19.48
CA THR A 117 -17.62 0.58 18.68
C THR A 117 -18.55 1.40 17.77
N GLU A 118 -18.52 2.73 17.89
CA GLU A 118 -19.34 3.63 17.10
C GLU A 118 -18.72 3.86 15.72
N PHE A 119 -19.54 3.62 14.69
CA PHE A 119 -19.22 3.98 13.31
C PHE A 119 -19.30 5.49 13.14
N SER A 120 -18.14 6.16 13.15
CA SER A 120 -18.06 7.54 12.66
C SER A 120 -18.14 7.57 11.13
N MET A 121 -18.59 8.69 10.58
CA MET A 121 -18.62 8.89 9.13
C MET A 121 -17.21 8.78 8.50
N ALA A 122 -16.14 9.18 9.20
CA ALA A 122 -14.79 8.99 8.68
C ALA A 122 -14.41 7.51 8.61
N ARG A 123 -14.78 6.69 9.61
CA ARG A 123 -14.55 5.24 9.57
C ARG A 123 -15.21 4.58 8.38
N ILE A 124 -16.48 4.88 8.15
CA ILE A 124 -17.23 4.36 7.00
C ILE A 124 -16.52 4.76 5.71
N ARG A 125 -16.08 6.02 5.60
CA ARG A 125 -15.36 6.50 4.43
C ARG A 125 -14.03 5.77 4.21
N ILE A 126 -13.23 5.57 5.27
CA ILE A 126 -11.96 4.83 5.19
C ILE A 126 -12.21 3.38 4.73
N LEU A 127 -13.23 2.71 5.27
CA LEU A 127 -13.61 1.35 4.87
C LEU A 127 -14.03 1.30 3.39
N MET A 128 -14.89 2.23 2.95
CA MET A 128 -15.35 2.30 1.55
C MET A 128 -14.20 2.58 0.57
N ASP A 129 -13.29 3.49 0.95
CA ASP A 129 -12.12 3.79 0.13
C ASP A 129 -11.14 2.60 0.09
N ALA A 130 -11.01 1.85 1.18
CA ALA A 130 -10.21 0.63 1.23
C ALA A 130 -10.80 -0.46 0.32
N LEU A 131 -12.12 -0.65 0.34
CA LEU A 131 -12.83 -1.57 -0.56
C LEU A 131 -12.67 -1.17 -2.03
N THR A 132 -12.74 0.13 -2.32
CA THR A 132 -12.54 0.66 -3.68
C THR A 132 -11.12 0.39 -4.16
N SER A 133 -10.13 0.55 -3.28
CA SER A 133 -8.72 0.25 -3.56
C SER A 133 -8.50 -1.25 -3.79
N ALA A 134 -9.09 -2.10 -2.94
CA ALA A 134 -9.04 -3.56 -3.08
C ALA A 134 -9.72 -4.03 -4.37
N LYS A 135 -10.85 -3.43 -4.76
CA LYS A 135 -11.48 -3.67 -6.06
C LYS A 135 -10.52 -3.34 -7.20
N GLY A 136 -9.90 -2.15 -7.18
CA GLY A 136 -8.92 -1.76 -8.19
C GLY A 136 -7.74 -2.73 -8.28
N TYR A 137 -7.29 -3.26 -7.14
CA TYR A 137 -6.29 -4.33 -7.09
C TYR A 137 -6.79 -5.61 -7.79
N PHE A 138 -8.00 -6.08 -7.48
CA PHE A 138 -8.57 -7.28 -8.11
C PHE A 138 -8.75 -7.10 -9.62
N ASP A 139 -9.27 -5.95 -10.06
CA ASP A 139 -9.44 -5.63 -11.48
C ASP A 139 -8.08 -5.68 -12.19
N ALA A 140 -7.03 -5.11 -11.59
CA ALA A 140 -5.67 -5.14 -12.14
C ALA A 140 -5.05 -6.55 -12.14
N PHE A 141 -5.26 -7.33 -11.07
CA PHE A 141 -4.75 -8.70 -10.97
C PHE A 141 -5.44 -9.64 -11.98
N LEU A 142 -6.75 -9.50 -12.16
CA LEU A 142 -7.52 -10.30 -13.12
C LEU A 142 -7.23 -9.91 -14.58
N ALA A 143 -6.68 -8.70 -14.82
CA ALA A 143 -6.22 -8.27 -16.13
C ALA A 143 -4.84 -8.84 -16.53
N ILE A 144 -4.16 -9.56 -15.63
CA ILE A 144 -2.87 -10.21 -15.94
C ILE A 144 -3.12 -11.33 -16.97
N PRO A 145 -2.40 -11.36 -18.11
CA PRO A 145 -2.53 -12.44 -19.09
C PRO A 145 -2.27 -13.81 -18.48
N LEU A 146 -3.11 -14.80 -18.84
CA LEU A 146 -3.00 -16.18 -18.36
C LEU A 146 -1.61 -16.78 -18.56
N GLU A 147 -0.93 -16.40 -19.65
CA GLU A 147 0.41 -16.85 -20.01
C GLU A 147 1.49 -16.38 -19.04
N SER A 148 1.26 -15.23 -18.37
CA SER A 148 2.18 -14.63 -17.40
C SER A 148 1.93 -15.07 -15.96
N ILE A 149 0.80 -15.75 -15.69
CA ILE A 149 0.44 -16.22 -14.34
C ILE A 149 1.48 -17.20 -13.75
N PRO A 150 2.01 -18.20 -14.50
CA PRO A 150 2.99 -19.13 -13.96
C PRO A 150 4.32 -18.48 -13.58
N SER A 151 4.66 -17.33 -14.19
CA SER A 151 5.88 -16.58 -13.88
C SER A 151 5.72 -15.60 -12.71
N LEU A 152 4.52 -15.50 -12.13
CA LEU A 152 4.29 -14.59 -11.01
C LEU A 152 5.10 -15.04 -9.77
N PRO A 153 5.85 -14.12 -9.14
CA PRO A 153 6.50 -14.39 -7.88
C PRO A 153 5.50 -14.83 -6.80
N SER A 154 5.96 -15.63 -5.84
CA SER A 154 5.14 -16.04 -4.68
C SER A 154 4.56 -14.86 -3.90
N THR A 155 5.25 -13.72 -3.91
CA THR A 155 4.78 -12.45 -3.32
C THR A 155 3.42 -12.03 -3.88
N HIS A 156 3.20 -12.09 -5.20
CA HIS A 156 1.92 -11.68 -5.82
C HIS A 156 0.75 -12.53 -5.32
N TRP A 157 0.97 -13.83 -5.12
CA TRP A 157 -0.03 -14.74 -4.56
C TRP A 157 -0.33 -14.44 -3.09
N ALA A 158 0.71 -14.18 -2.30
CA ALA A 158 0.55 -13.76 -0.90
C ALA A 158 -0.25 -12.45 -0.78
N LEU A 159 -0.01 -11.51 -1.69
CA LEU A 159 -0.71 -10.21 -1.74
C LEU A 159 -2.18 -10.36 -2.18
N LEU A 160 -2.47 -11.30 -3.08
CA LEU A 160 -3.85 -11.67 -3.42
C LEU A 160 -4.59 -12.23 -2.20
N SER A 161 -3.98 -13.19 -1.48
CA SER A 161 -4.55 -13.74 -0.25
C SER A 161 -4.79 -12.67 0.81
N TYR A 162 -3.83 -11.77 1.00
CA TYR A 162 -3.96 -10.62 1.89
C TYR A 162 -5.16 -9.74 1.51
N SER A 163 -5.30 -9.39 0.22
CA SER A 163 -6.39 -8.51 -0.25
C SER A 163 -7.77 -9.14 -0.06
N ILE A 164 -7.88 -10.47 -0.22
CA ILE A 164 -9.11 -11.23 0.08
C ILE A 164 -9.44 -11.16 1.57
N LEU A 165 -8.46 -11.42 2.44
CA LEU A 165 -8.64 -11.38 3.89
C LEU A 165 -9.00 -9.97 4.38
N LEU A 166 -8.37 -8.92 3.83
CA LEU A 166 -8.70 -7.53 4.12
C LEU A 166 -10.16 -7.22 3.78
N THR A 167 -10.61 -7.61 2.57
CA THR A 167 -11.99 -7.39 2.11
C THR A 167 -13.00 -8.14 2.99
N ALA A 168 -12.69 -9.38 3.38
CA ALA A 168 -13.51 -10.17 4.28
C ALA A 168 -13.59 -9.53 5.68
N SER A 169 -12.46 -9.07 6.22
CA SER A 169 -12.39 -8.39 7.52
C SER A 169 -13.20 -7.09 7.54
N ILE A 170 -13.09 -6.27 6.49
CA ILE A 170 -13.90 -5.05 6.33
C ILE A 170 -15.39 -5.40 6.28
N SER A 171 -15.77 -6.41 5.50
CA SER A 171 -17.17 -6.83 5.35
C SER A 171 -17.77 -7.32 6.68
N LEU A 172 -17.02 -8.11 7.45
CA LEU A 172 -17.43 -8.57 8.78
C LEU A 172 -17.52 -7.43 9.79
N SER A 173 -16.63 -6.44 9.70
CA SER A 173 -16.65 -5.27 10.58
C SER A 173 -17.94 -4.47 10.41
N ILE A 174 -18.51 -4.43 9.21
CA ILE A 174 -19.80 -3.78 8.92
C ILE A 174 -20.99 -4.57 9.49
N GLN A 175 -20.86 -5.89 9.67
CA GLN A 175 -21.95 -6.78 10.09
C GLN A 175 -22.17 -6.89 11.60
N THR A 176 -21.30 -6.35 12.45
CA THR A 176 -21.39 -6.47 13.93
C THR A 176 -22.36 -5.47 14.58
N GLN A 177 -23.54 -5.27 13.99
CA GLN A 177 -24.72 -4.79 14.72
C GLN A 177 -25.66 -5.97 14.96
N GLY A 178 -25.51 -6.62 16.12
CA GLY A 178 -26.41 -7.63 16.66
C GLY A 178 -26.26 -7.69 18.17
#